data_AF-A0A7X8ZV80-F1
#
_entry.id   AF-A0A7X8ZV80-F1
#
_cell.length_a   1.000
_cell.length_b   1.000
_cell.length_c   1.000
_cell.angle_alpha   90.00
_cell.angle_beta   90.00
_cell.angle_gamma   90.00
#
_symmetry.space_group_name_H-M   'P 1'
#
loop_
_entity.id
_entity.type
_entity.pdbx_description
1 polymer ?
#
loop_
_entity_poly.entity_id
_entity_poly.type
_entity_poly.pdbx_seq_one_letter_code
_entity_poly.pdbx_strand_id
1 'polypeptide(L)'
;MNKITLHATDLDGYLLDADKAKIDEADALYRTYLEHCSRLDRAMSHDETVSERNNLVVKAREIGRFLKDVCSNEPNIHVYSFETPQEQHGSASRLISKLRNPVTGNEEFLYYVQR
;
A
#
# COMPACT_ATOMS: atom_id res chain seq x y z
N MET A 1 -27.60 -13.13 -20.18
CA MET A 1 -26.30 -13.16 -19.47
C MET A 1 -26.52 -13.78 -18.10
N ASN A 2 -25.88 -14.90 -17.80
CA ASN A 2 -25.93 -15.48 -16.45
C ASN A 2 -25.07 -14.65 -15.50
N LYS A 3 -25.64 -14.25 -14.36
CA LYS A 3 -24.92 -13.56 -13.30
C LYS A 3 -24.05 -14.58 -12.56
N ILE A 4 -22.73 -14.51 -12.77
CA ILE A 4 -21.76 -15.26 -11.97
C ILE A 4 -21.43 -14.40 -10.75
N THR A 5 -21.66 -14.93 -9.55
CA THR A 5 -21.26 -14.29 -8.28
C THR A 5 -20.18 -15.15 -7.68
N LEU A 6 -18.95 -14.64 -7.62
CA LEU A 6 -17.82 -15.30 -6.98
C LEU A 6 -17.88 -15.08 -5.47
N HIS A 7 -17.80 -16.16 -4.70
CA HIS A 7 -17.62 -16.16 -3.25
C HIS A 7 -16.14 -16.30 -2.90
N ALA A 8 -15.72 -15.81 -1.74
CA ALA A 8 -14.35 -15.98 -1.26
C ALA A 8 -13.93 -17.46 -1.22
N THR A 9 -14.87 -18.35 -0.86
CA THR A 9 -14.67 -19.80 -0.85
C THR A 9 -14.45 -20.40 -2.24
N ASP A 10 -14.90 -19.74 -3.30
CA ASP A 10 -14.66 -20.20 -4.68
C ASP A 10 -13.20 -19.99 -5.11
N LEU A 11 -12.44 -19.22 -4.33
CA LEU A 11 -11.00 -19.02 -4.47
C LEU A 11 -10.19 -19.92 -3.51
N ASP A 12 -10.86 -20.73 -2.69
CA ASP A 12 -10.19 -21.69 -1.81
C ASP A 12 -9.45 -22.74 -2.65
N GLY A 13 -8.18 -22.98 -2.31
CA GLY A 13 -7.31 -23.92 -3.02
C GLY A 13 -6.59 -23.34 -4.25
N TYR A 14 -6.85 -22.09 -4.64
CA TYR A 14 -6.09 -21.40 -5.69
C TYR A 14 -4.82 -20.72 -5.17
N LEU A 15 -4.70 -20.55 -3.86
CA LEU A 15 -3.48 -20.06 -3.22
C LEU A 15 -2.58 -21.24 -2.86
N LEU A 16 -1.33 -21.19 -3.32
CA LEU A 16 -0.30 -22.11 -2.88
C LEU A 16 0.08 -21.78 -1.43
N ASP A 17 0.69 -22.74 -0.72
CA ASP A 17 1.16 -22.49 0.64
C ASP A 17 2.22 -21.38 0.70
N ALA A 18 2.99 -21.22 -0.37
CA ALA A 18 3.90 -20.08 -0.54
C ALA A 18 3.18 -18.73 -0.60
N ASP A 19 1.98 -18.68 -1.19
CA ASP A 19 1.21 -17.43 -1.29
C ASP A 19 0.59 -17.07 0.05
N LYS A 20 0.10 -18.08 0.78
CA LYS A 20 -0.36 -17.89 2.16
C LYS A 20 0.76 -17.38 3.06
N ALA A 21 1.96 -17.94 2.93
CA ALA A 21 3.12 -17.46 3.69
C ALA A 21 3.47 -15.99 3.38
N LYS A 22 3.41 -15.57 2.10
CA LYS A 22 3.60 -14.16 1.72
C LYS A 22 2.53 -13.25 2.31
N ILE A 23 1.27 -13.71 2.34
CA ILE A 23 0.15 -12.97 2.94
C ILE A 23 0.36 -12.80 4.45
N ASP A 24 0.75 -13.87 5.14
CA ASP A 24 1.04 -13.84 6.59
C ASP A 24 2.22 -12.91 6.91
N GLU A 25 3.27 -12.92 6.08
CA GLU A 25 4.40 -12.01 6.22
C GLU A 25 3.98 -10.54 5.99
N ALA A 26 3.17 -10.28 4.96
CA ALA A 26 2.61 -8.95 4.71
C ALA A 26 1.80 -8.45 5.92
N ASP A 27 0.92 -9.29 6.48
CA ASP A 27 0.11 -8.96 7.65
C ASP A 27 0.98 -8.61 8.85
N ALA A 28 2.01 -9.41 9.13
CA ALA A 28 2.94 -9.15 10.23
C ALA A 28 3.67 -7.81 10.08
N LEU A 29 4.11 -7.46 8.87
CA LEU A 29 4.75 -6.17 8.57
C LEU A 29 3.78 -5.00 8.79
N TYR A 30 2.54 -5.11 8.27
CA TYR A 30 1.53 -4.08 8.44
C TYR A 30 1.09 -3.92 9.89
N ARG A 31 0.95 -5.01 10.64
CA ARG A 31 0.62 -4.97 12.07
C ARG A 31 1.65 -4.18 12.86
N THR A 32 2.94 -4.42 12.58
CA THR A 32 4.06 -3.68 13.19
C THR A 32 4.01 -2.21 12.83
N TYR A 33 3.73 -1.89 11.57
CA TYR A 33 3.58 -0.50 11.11
C TYR A 33 2.42 0.22 11.84
N LEU A 34 1.26 -0.44 11.98
CA LEU A 34 0.09 0.11 12.68
C LEU A 34 0.33 0.29 14.19
N GLU A 35 1.14 -0.55 14.81
CA GLU A 35 1.57 -0.37 16.20
C GLU A 35 2.35 0.93 16.36
N HIS A 36 3.31 1.20 15.45
CA HIS A 36 4.05 2.46 15.44
C HIS A 36 3.14 3.68 15.15
N CYS A 37 2.11 3.56 14.30
CA CYS A 37 1.12 4.62 14.13
C CYS A 37 0.38 4.89 15.46
N SER A 38 -0.07 3.84 16.14
CA SER A 38 -0.78 3.95 17.41
C SER A 38 0.09 4.55 18.52
N ARG A 39 1.40 4.29 18.50
CA ARG A 39 2.39 4.89 19.41
C ARG A 39 2.61 6.37 19.10
N LEU A 40 2.73 6.72 17.82
CA LEU A 40 2.85 8.11 17.38
C LEU A 40 1.65 8.95 17.82
N ASP A 41 0.43 8.42 17.68
CA ASP A 41 -0.80 9.12 18.09
C ASP A 41 -0.88 9.36 19.61
N ARG A 42 -0.17 8.55 20.41
CA ARG A 42 -0.12 8.65 21.88
C ARG A 42 1.15 9.33 22.40
N ALA A 43 2.07 9.74 21.52
CA ALA A 43 3.33 10.33 21.91
C ALA A 43 3.09 11.65 22.64
N MET A 44 3.72 11.82 23.81
CA MET A 44 3.53 13.01 24.66
C MET A 44 4.72 13.96 24.58
N SER A 45 5.88 13.46 24.13
CA SER A 45 7.10 14.24 23.96
C SER A 45 7.49 14.40 22.50
N HIS A 46 8.27 15.46 22.23
CA HIS A 46 8.85 15.71 20.91
C HIS A 46 9.77 14.56 20.48
N ASP A 47 10.59 14.05 21.39
CA ASP A 47 11.57 13.01 21.09
C ASP A 47 10.89 11.68 20.73
N GLU A 48 9.83 11.29 21.46
CA GLU A 48 9.01 10.12 21.12
C GLU A 48 8.36 10.28 19.74
N THR A 49 7.83 11.47 19.44
CA THR A 49 7.21 11.77 18.14
C THR A 49 8.20 11.60 17.00
N VAL A 50 9.42 12.13 17.15
CA VAL A 50 10.49 12.01 16.15
C VAL A 50 10.94 10.57 15.99
N SER A 51 11.11 9.85 17.10
CA SER A 51 11.50 8.44 17.11
C SER A 51 10.47 7.56 16.37
N GLU A 52 9.19 7.66 16.73
CA GLU A 52 8.13 6.86 16.11
C GLU A 52 7.94 7.21 14.62
N ARG A 53 8.10 8.49 14.25
CA ARG A 53 8.10 8.90 12.84
C ARG A 53 9.24 8.26 12.05
N ASN A 54 10.44 8.20 12.62
CA ASN A 54 11.58 7.53 11.99
C ASN A 54 11.33 6.03 11.83
N ASN A 55 10.76 5.37 12.85
CA ASN A 55 10.38 3.97 12.78
C ASN A 55 9.35 3.71 11.67
N LEU A 56 8.34 4.56 11.52
CA LEU A 56 7.37 4.45 10.43
C LEU A 56 8.02 4.53 9.05
N VAL A 57 9.00 5.42 8.85
CA VAL A 57 9.73 5.50 7.58
C VAL A 57 10.49 4.21 7.30
N VAL A 58 11.12 3.61 8.32
CA VAL A 58 11.82 2.33 8.18
C VAL A 58 10.84 1.20 7.84
N LYS A 59 9.73 1.08 8.56
CA LYS A 59 8.72 0.04 8.34
C LYS A 59 8.00 0.18 7.01
N ALA A 60 7.68 1.39 6.57
CA ALA A 60 7.14 1.64 5.23
C ALA A 60 8.11 1.17 4.13
N ARG A 61 9.42 1.35 4.33
CA ARG A 61 10.43 0.88 3.38
C ARG A 61 10.54 -0.65 3.36
N GLU A 62 10.46 -1.31 4.52
CA GLU A 62 10.44 -2.77 4.62
C GLU A 62 9.24 -3.36 3.86
N ILE A 63 8.03 -2.83 4.10
CA ILE A 63 6.81 -3.20 3.37
C ILE A 63 6.99 -3.01 1.86
N GLY A 64 7.49 -1.85 1.43
CA GLY A 64 7.69 -1.56 0.01
C GLY A 64 8.68 -2.51 -0.66
N ARG A 65 9.75 -2.90 0.03
CA ARG A 65 10.72 -3.89 -0.48
C ARG A 65 10.11 -5.27 -0.60
N PHE A 66 9.38 -5.71 0.43
CA PHE A 66 8.69 -7.00 0.43
C PHE A 66 7.67 -7.09 -0.71
N LEU A 67 6.79 -6.10 -0.83
CA LEU A 67 5.78 -6.09 -1.90
C LEU A 67 6.41 -6.01 -3.30
N LYS A 68 7.53 -5.30 -3.45
CA LYS A 68 8.27 -5.27 -4.71
C LYS A 68 8.78 -6.65 -5.09
N ASP A 69 9.33 -7.39 -4.13
CA ASP A 69 9.81 -8.76 -4.34
C ASP A 69 8.66 -9.69 -4.73
N VAL A 70 7.54 -9.65 -3.99
CA VAL A 70 6.32 -10.42 -4.30
C VAL A 70 5.84 -10.14 -5.73
N CYS A 71 5.69 -8.88 -6.12
CA CYS A 71 5.24 -8.52 -7.46
C CYS A 71 6.25 -8.89 -8.55
N SER A 72 7.55 -8.85 -8.26
CA SER A 72 8.58 -9.19 -9.27
C SER A 72 8.56 -10.66 -9.70
N ASN A 73 8.00 -11.55 -8.87
CA ASN A 73 7.80 -12.95 -9.18
C ASN A 73 6.55 -13.21 -10.04
N GLU A 74 5.70 -12.19 -10.23
CA GLU A 74 4.43 -12.30 -10.95
C GLU A 74 4.46 -11.45 -12.23
N PRO A 75 4.77 -12.04 -13.40
CA PRO A 75 5.03 -11.28 -14.63
C PRO A 75 3.82 -10.51 -15.17
N ASN A 76 2.62 -10.83 -14.70
CA ASN A 76 1.38 -10.16 -15.09
C ASN A 76 0.95 -9.04 -14.13
N ILE A 77 1.71 -8.81 -13.06
CA ILE A 77 1.43 -7.75 -12.08
C ILE A 77 2.43 -6.61 -12.27
N HIS A 78 1.93 -5.49 -12.75
CA HIS A 78 2.72 -4.28 -12.96
C HIS A 78 2.36 -3.21 -11.94
N VAL A 79 3.33 -2.84 -11.12
CA VAL A 79 3.15 -1.79 -10.11
C VAL A 79 3.97 -0.58 -10.51
N TYR A 80 3.27 0.51 -10.87
CA TYR A 80 3.88 1.75 -11.35
C TYR A 80 5.06 2.23 -10.51
N SER A 81 4.92 2.26 -9.18
CA SER A 81 5.98 2.74 -8.27
C SER A 81 7.18 1.79 -8.13
N PHE A 82 7.09 0.54 -8.59
CA PHE A 82 8.20 -0.40 -8.55
C PHE A 82 8.99 -0.43 -9.85
N GLU A 83 8.35 -0.06 -10.96
CA GLU A 83 8.88 -0.14 -12.31
C GLU A 83 9.36 1.21 -12.87
N THR A 84 8.85 2.33 -12.34
CA THR A 84 9.22 3.67 -12.83
C THR A 84 10.39 4.28 -12.03
N PRO A 85 11.18 5.20 -12.63
CA PRO A 85 12.20 5.96 -11.91
C PRO A 85 11.58 6.85 -10.81
N GLN A 86 12.33 7.07 -9.71
CA GLN A 86 11.85 7.85 -8.56
C GLN A 86 11.41 9.28 -8.89
N GLU A 87 12.03 9.90 -9.89
CA GLU A 87 11.69 11.26 -10.36
C GLU A 87 10.22 11.36 -10.82
N GLN A 88 9.63 10.26 -11.26
CA GLN A 88 8.24 10.18 -11.74
C GLN A 88 7.24 9.87 -10.61
N HIS A 89 7.70 9.43 -9.44
CA HIS A 89 6.80 9.09 -8.32
C HIS A 89 6.16 10.33 -7.68
N GLY A 90 6.85 11.49 -7.71
CA GLY A 90 6.35 12.72 -7.12
C GLY A 90 5.11 13.27 -7.83
N SER A 91 5.07 13.19 -9.16
CA SER A 91 3.91 13.59 -9.96
C SER A 91 2.73 12.64 -9.74
N ALA A 92 2.97 11.33 -9.79
CA ALA A 92 1.93 10.32 -9.53
C ALA A 92 1.36 10.43 -8.11
N SER A 93 2.21 10.63 -7.10
CA SER A 93 1.77 10.77 -5.70
C SER A 93 0.88 11.99 -5.48
N ARG A 94 1.19 13.13 -6.12
CA ARG A 94 0.34 14.33 -6.06
C ARG A 94 -1.03 14.08 -6.68
N LEU A 95 -1.06 13.40 -7.83
CA LEU A 95 -2.29 13.04 -8.51
C LEU A 95 -3.15 12.11 -7.63
N ILE A 96 -2.55 11.04 -7.10
CA ILE A 96 -3.22 10.11 -6.17
C ILE A 96 -3.73 10.84 -4.92
N SER A 97 -2.96 11.78 -4.37
CA SER A 97 -3.39 12.57 -3.22
C SER A 97 -4.63 13.42 -3.52
N LYS A 98 -4.76 13.95 -4.73
CA LYS A 98 -5.96 14.67 -5.17
C LYS A 98 -7.14 13.73 -5.35
N LEU A 99 -6.92 12.57 -5.96
CA LEU A 99 -7.96 11.56 -6.17
C LEU A 99 -8.49 10.95 -4.86
N ARG A 100 -7.64 10.84 -3.82
CA ARG A 100 -8.02 10.27 -2.52
C ARG A 100 -8.64 11.28 -1.56
N ASN A 101 -8.52 12.58 -1.82
CA ASN A 101 -9.01 13.60 -0.91
C ASN A 101 -10.52 13.83 -1.11
N PRO A 102 -11.36 13.58 -0.08
CA PRO A 102 -12.82 13.71 -0.21
C PRO A 102 -13.30 15.14 -0.46
N VAL A 103 -12.47 16.17 -0.24
CA VAL A 103 -12.82 17.56 -0.52
C VAL A 103 -12.47 18.00 -1.95
N THR A 104 -11.82 17.14 -2.75
CA THR A 104 -11.52 17.44 -4.16
C THR A 104 -12.82 17.63 -4.94
N GLY A 105 -12.94 18.78 -5.60
CA GLY A 105 -14.14 19.13 -6.38
C GLY A 105 -14.34 18.21 -7.57
N ASN A 106 -15.59 18.09 -8.05
CA ASN A 106 -15.94 17.17 -9.14
C ASN A 106 -15.13 17.42 -10.43
N GLU A 107 -15.01 18.69 -10.86
CA GLU A 107 -14.25 19.05 -12.06
C GLU A 107 -12.75 18.77 -11.92
N GLU A 108 -12.18 19.06 -10.74
CA GLU A 108 -10.78 18.77 -10.42
C GLU A 108 -10.51 17.26 -10.40
N PHE A 109 -11.45 16.48 -9.85
CA PHE A 109 -11.38 15.02 -9.86
C PHE A 109 -11.41 14.47 -11.29
N LEU A 110 -12.34 14.92 -12.13
CA LEU A 110 -12.43 14.50 -13.53
C LEU A 110 -11.14 14.80 -14.30
N TYR A 111 -10.55 15.97 -14.08
CA TYR A 111 -9.27 16.35 -14.68
C TYR A 111 -8.14 15.39 -14.29
N TYR A 112 -8.01 15.06 -13.00
CA TYR A 112 -6.92 14.21 -12.51
C TYR A 112 -7.08 12.73 -12.85
N VAL A 113 -8.31 12.22 -13.03
CA VAL A 113 -8.53 10.82 -13.46
C VAL A 113 -8.07 10.59 -14.91
N GLN A 114 -8.17 11.61 -15.76
CA GLN A 114 -7.84 11.52 -17.18
C GLN A 114 -6.34 11.64 -17.49
N ARG A 115 -5.53 12.02 -16.50
CA ARG A 115 -4.12 12.35 -16.63
C ARG A 115 -3.24 11.21 -16.16
#